data_AF-A0A0S7XJU0-F1
#
_entry.id   AF-A0A0S7XJU0-F1
#
_cell.length_a   1.000
_cell.length_b   1.000
_cell.length_c   1.000
_cell.angle_alpha   90.00
_cell.angle_beta   90.00
_cell.angle_gamma   90.00
#
_symmetry.space_group_name_H-M   'P 1'
#
loop_
_entity.id
_entity.type
_entity.pdbx_description
1 polymer ?
#
loop_
_entity_poly.entity_id
_entity_poly.type
_entity_poly.pdbx_seq_one_letter_code
_entity_poly.pdbx_strand_id
1 'polypeptide(L)'
;MGILKCPGQDRRFWKPGDIFETDCPSCGQKIEFWKDDVRQKCAGCGKEVLNPRLDLACAQWCQYAEKCLEGLSLEERITAEAFGVFRQSPARMEHTLAVLRYAREILAAEGGDAQVVVAAALLHDIGIMQAESKYQSSEGCYQEKEGSAIAREILTRLGVDEKVIDEVAE
;
A
#
# COMPACT_ATOMS: atom_id res chain seq x y z
N MET A 1 11.39 -16.86 29.37
CA MET A 1 10.93 -15.62 28.73
C MET A 1 9.85 -16.00 27.72
N GLY A 2 8.57 -15.69 28.00
CA GLY A 2 7.53 -15.89 27.00
C GLY A 2 7.80 -14.96 25.82
N ILE A 3 7.84 -15.50 24.60
CA ILE A 3 7.92 -14.71 23.38
C ILE A 3 6.71 -13.78 23.39
N LEU A 4 6.91 -12.49 23.66
CA LEU A 4 5.88 -11.48 23.44
C LEU A 4 5.62 -11.49 21.92
N LYS A 5 4.56 -12.20 21.52
CA LYS A 5 4.10 -12.18 20.13
C LYS A 5 3.39 -10.85 19.89
N CYS A 6 3.63 -10.26 18.72
CA CYS A 6 2.90 -9.07 18.28
C CYS A 6 1.39 -9.37 18.35
N PRO A 7 0.53 -8.47 18.86
CA PRO A 7 -0.91 -8.70 18.93
C PRO A 7 -1.53 -9.09 17.58
N GLY A 8 -0.95 -8.65 16.46
CA GLY A 8 -1.35 -9.06 15.11
C GLY A 8 -1.04 -10.53 14.78
N GLN A 9 0.06 -11.08 15.30
CA GLN A 9 0.49 -12.49 15.12
C GLN A 9 0.05 -13.40 16.29
N ASP A 10 -0.55 -12.82 17.32
CA ASP A 10 -1.02 -13.53 18.49
C ASP A 10 -2.52 -13.81 18.38
N ARG A 11 -2.82 -15.05 17.98
CA ARG A 11 -4.18 -15.56 17.76
C ARG A 11 -5.12 -15.39 18.96
N ARG A 12 -4.59 -15.15 20.17
CA ARG A 12 -5.41 -14.87 21.36
C ARG A 12 -6.20 -13.56 21.25
N PHE A 13 -5.74 -12.61 20.45
CA PHE A 13 -6.39 -11.32 20.25
C PHE A 13 -7.24 -11.26 18.97
N TRP A 14 -7.36 -12.37 18.25
CA TRP A 14 -8.09 -12.43 17.00
C TRP A 14 -9.60 -12.55 17.22
N LYS A 15 -10.35 -11.91 16.33
CA LYS A 15 -11.80 -11.94 16.27
C LYS A 15 -12.24 -12.78 15.05
N PRO A 16 -13.49 -13.24 15.00
CA PRO A 16 -13.99 -14.05 13.87
C PRO A 16 -13.82 -13.43 12.48
N GLY A 17 -13.67 -12.11 12.36
CA GLY A 17 -13.43 -11.40 11.09
C GLY A 17 -11.96 -11.19 10.70
N ASP A 18 -11.01 -11.64 11.53
CA ASP A 18 -9.56 -11.54 11.26
C ASP A 18 -9.07 -12.64 10.30
N ILE A 19 -9.91 -13.62 9.98
CA ILE A 19 -9.72 -14.57 8.88
C ILE A 19 -10.79 -14.26 7.84
N PHE A 20 -10.42 -14.16 6.57
CA PHE A 20 -11.36 -13.79 5.52
C PHE A 20 -11.01 -14.44 4.19
N GLU A 21 -12.00 -14.57 3.32
CA GLU A 21 -11.83 -15.09 1.96
C GLU A 21 -11.82 -13.95 0.94
N THR A 22 -11.00 -14.09 -0.09
CA THR A 22 -11.01 -13.22 -1.27
C THR A 22 -10.82 -14.04 -2.54
N ASP A 23 -11.29 -13.54 -3.68
CA ASP A 23 -11.14 -14.23 -4.95
C ASP A 23 -9.74 -14.00 -5.54
N CYS A 24 -9.12 -15.06 -6.04
CA CYS A 24 -7.83 -14.95 -6.71
C CYS A 24 -7.94 -14.05 -7.95
N PRO A 25 -7.16 -12.96 -8.07
CA PRO A 25 -7.21 -12.07 -9.23
C PRO A 25 -6.78 -12.76 -10.53
N SER A 26 -6.09 -13.91 -10.46
CA SER A 26 -5.63 -14.63 -11.64
C SER A 26 -6.54 -15.77 -12.10
N CYS A 27 -7.36 -16.38 -11.22
CA CYS A 27 -8.18 -17.53 -11.61
C CYS A 27 -9.57 -17.60 -10.95
N GLY A 28 -9.91 -16.65 -10.08
CA GLY A 28 -11.22 -16.60 -9.40
C GLY A 28 -11.44 -17.64 -8.29
N GLN A 29 -10.45 -18.48 -7.99
CA GLN A 29 -10.55 -19.41 -6.86
C GLN A 29 -10.52 -18.64 -5.54
N LYS A 30 -11.36 -19.01 -4.59
CA LYS A 30 -11.33 -18.47 -3.23
C LYS A 30 -10.02 -18.77 -2.53
N ILE A 31 -9.42 -17.76 -1.93
CA ILE A 31 -8.22 -17.81 -1.12
C ILE A 31 -8.58 -17.34 0.28
N GLU A 32 -8.30 -18.15 1.28
CA GLU A 32 -8.40 -17.76 2.68
C GLU A 32 -7.11 -17.04 3.09
N PHE A 33 -7.28 -15.87 3.72
CA PHE A 33 -6.21 -15.08 4.31
C PHE A 33 -6.39 -14.98 5.80
N TRP A 34 -5.29 -15.14 6.52
CA TRP A 34 -5.18 -14.84 7.93
C TRP A 34 -4.69 -13.41 8.12
N LYS A 35 -4.99 -12.80 9.25
CA LYS A 35 -4.65 -11.40 9.54
C LYS A 35 -3.16 -11.08 9.36
N ASP A 36 -2.30 -12.03 9.70
CA ASP A 36 -0.84 -11.90 9.64
C ASP A 36 -0.22 -12.51 8.37
N ASP A 37 -1.03 -13.09 7.48
CA ASP A 37 -0.55 -13.53 6.17
C ASP A 37 -0.20 -12.32 5.33
N VAL A 38 1.06 -12.21 4.91
CA VAL A 38 1.48 -11.19 3.93
C VAL A 38 1.06 -11.62 2.52
N ARG A 39 1.28 -12.90 2.19
CA ARG A 39 0.89 -13.52 0.92
C ARG A 39 0.33 -14.92 1.17
N GLN A 40 -0.60 -15.36 0.32
CA GLN A 40 -1.09 -16.73 0.26
C GLN A 40 -0.96 -17.29 -1.14
N LYS A 41 -0.63 -18.58 -1.22
CA LYS A 41 -0.54 -19.27 -2.50
C LYS A 41 -1.92 -19.74 -2.92
N CYS A 42 -2.38 -19.32 -4.09
CA CYS A 42 -3.66 -19.76 -4.62
C CYS A 42 -3.65 -21.28 -4.88
N ALA A 43 -4.60 -22.02 -4.31
CA ALA A 43 -4.73 -23.46 -4.54
C ALA A 43 -5.12 -23.82 -6.00
N GLY A 44 -5.75 -22.89 -6.73
CA GLY A 44 -6.19 -23.12 -8.11
C GLY A 44 -5.08 -22.93 -9.14
N CYS A 45 -4.36 -21.81 -9.09
CA CYS A 45 -3.35 -21.46 -10.11
C CYS A 45 -1.89 -21.46 -9.59
N GLY A 46 -1.68 -21.62 -8.28
CA GLY A 46 -0.35 -21.64 -7.68
C GLY A 46 0.36 -20.28 -7.58
N LYS A 47 -0.24 -19.19 -8.03
CA LYS A 47 0.33 -17.84 -7.87
C LYS A 47 0.23 -17.35 -6.43
N GLU A 48 1.22 -16.57 -6.01
CA GLU A 48 1.18 -15.85 -4.73
C GLU A 48 0.27 -14.63 -4.87
N VAL A 49 -0.69 -14.51 -3.96
CA VAL A 49 -1.63 -13.39 -3.90
C VAL A 49 -1.37 -12.65 -2.59
N LEU A 50 -1.26 -11.34 -2.67
CA LEU A 50 -1.11 -10.47 -1.52
C LEU A 50 -2.39 -10.39 -0.71
N ASN A 51 -2.24 -10.28 0.60
CA ASN A 51 -3.37 -10.04 1.50
C ASN A 51 -3.94 -8.63 1.26
N PRO A 52 -5.19 -8.49 0.75
CA PRO A 52 -5.76 -7.19 0.44
C PRO A 52 -6.12 -6.37 1.69
N ARG A 53 -6.11 -6.96 2.88
CA ARG A 53 -6.34 -6.30 4.17
C ARG A 53 -5.06 -6.13 4.98
N LEU A 54 -3.89 -6.29 4.36
CA LEU A 54 -2.61 -6.10 5.03
C LEU A 54 -2.48 -4.67 5.56
N ASP A 55 -2.65 -4.50 6.88
CA ASP A 55 -2.48 -3.21 7.56
C ASP A 55 -1.06 -3.11 8.14
N LEU A 56 -0.18 -2.39 7.43
CA LEU A 56 1.20 -2.14 7.88
C LEU A 56 1.32 -0.91 8.79
N ALA A 57 0.24 -0.32 9.29
CA ALA A 57 0.37 0.79 10.22
C ALA A 57 1.05 0.40 11.55
N CYS A 58 1.08 -0.89 11.90
CA CYS A 58 1.93 -1.36 13.01
C CYS A 58 3.43 -1.27 12.67
N ALA A 59 3.81 -1.38 11.39
CA ALA A 59 5.17 -1.23 10.92
C ALA A 59 5.71 0.20 11.09
N GLN A 60 4.83 1.21 11.20
CA GLN A 60 5.25 2.61 11.40
C GLN A 60 5.94 2.87 12.75
N TRP A 61 5.67 2.06 13.79
CA TRP A 61 6.21 2.26 15.14
C TRP A 61 6.82 0.98 15.74
N CYS A 62 6.76 -0.15 15.04
CA CYS A 62 7.29 -1.42 15.52
C CYS A 62 8.80 -1.54 15.25
N GLN A 63 9.60 -1.80 16.29
CA GLN A 63 11.05 -2.04 16.19
C GLN A 63 11.44 -3.27 15.35
N TYR A 64 10.48 -4.14 15.00
CA TYR A 64 10.68 -5.33 14.17
C TYR A 64 10.02 -5.21 12.80
N ALA A 65 9.53 -4.03 12.42
CA ALA A 65 8.83 -3.76 11.17
C ALA A 65 9.60 -4.22 9.94
N GLU A 66 10.92 -3.99 9.92
CA GLU A 66 11.80 -4.35 8.80
C GLU A 66 11.69 -5.83 8.44
N LYS A 67 11.59 -6.73 9.42
CA LYS A 67 11.46 -8.18 9.20
C LYS A 67 10.13 -8.58 8.56
N CYS A 68 9.08 -7.79 8.77
CA CYS A 68 7.77 -8.01 8.13
C CYS A 68 7.73 -7.41 6.71
N LEU A 69 8.59 -6.43 6.43
CA LEU A 69 8.72 -5.78 5.13
C LEU A 69 9.76 -6.46 4.23
N GLU A 70 10.67 -7.25 4.81
CA GLU A 70 11.66 -8.05 4.09
C GLU A 70 10.98 -9.00 3.08
N GLY A 71 11.29 -8.82 1.78
CA GLY A 71 10.72 -9.61 0.68
C GLY A 71 9.52 -8.96 -0.03
N LEU A 72 9.07 -7.79 0.44
CA LEU A 72 8.13 -6.95 -0.31
C LEU A 72 8.86 -6.19 -1.43
N SER A 73 8.28 -6.22 -2.62
CA SER A 73 8.60 -5.32 -3.72
C SER A 73 8.38 -3.86 -3.32
N LEU A 74 9.03 -2.95 -4.04
CA LEU A 74 8.87 -1.52 -3.80
C LEU A 74 7.39 -1.10 -3.90
N GLU A 75 6.65 -1.63 -4.87
CA GLU A 75 5.22 -1.35 -5.03
C GLU A 75 4.42 -1.74 -3.78
N GLU A 76 4.64 -2.95 -3.26
CA GLU A 76 3.93 -3.42 -2.05
C GLU A 76 4.20 -2.51 -0.85
N ARG A 77 5.44 -2.03 -0.73
CA ARG A 77 5.84 -1.10 0.33
C ARG A 77 5.17 0.27 0.19
N ILE A 78 5.13 0.83 -1.02
CA ILE A 78 4.45 2.11 -1.29
C ILE A 78 2.93 1.96 -1.08
N THR A 79 2.34 0.87 -1.57
CA THR A 79 0.91 0.58 -1.43
C THR A 79 0.52 0.55 0.05
N ALA A 80 1.34 -0.06 0.88
CA ALA A 80 1.08 -0.13 2.30
C ALA A 80 1.17 1.22 3.03
N GLU A 81 2.10 2.09 2.62
CA GLU A 81 2.16 3.47 3.13
C GLU A 81 0.90 4.26 2.71
N ALA A 82 0.45 4.10 1.46
CA ALA A 82 -0.80 4.70 0.98
C ALA A 82 -2.03 4.20 1.79
N PHE A 83 -2.12 2.90 2.09
CA PHE A 83 -3.15 2.36 2.99
C PHE A 83 -3.09 2.99 4.39
N GLY A 84 -1.88 3.24 4.91
CA GLY A 84 -1.68 3.91 6.19
C GLY A 84 -2.26 5.34 6.19
N VAL A 85 -2.01 6.11 5.13
CA VAL A 85 -2.54 7.47 4.96
C VAL A 85 -4.06 7.46 4.77
N PHE A 86 -4.59 6.57 3.93
CA PHE A 86 -6.01 6.47 3.63
C PHE A 86 -6.80 5.57 4.58
N ARG A 87 -6.25 5.25 5.76
CA ARG A 87 -6.89 4.37 6.75
C ARG A 87 -8.34 4.76 7.08
N GLN A 88 -8.63 6.06 7.12
CA GLN A 88 -9.97 6.59 7.44
C GLN A 88 -10.80 6.91 6.18
N SER A 89 -10.30 6.58 5.00
CA SER A 89 -10.94 6.89 3.70
C SER A 89 -10.81 5.73 2.69
N PRO A 90 -11.48 4.59 2.94
CA PRO A 90 -11.38 3.42 2.06
C PRO A 90 -11.73 3.70 0.58
N ALA A 91 -12.68 4.60 0.32
CA ALA A 91 -13.06 4.99 -1.04
C ALA A 91 -11.92 5.66 -1.82
N ARG A 92 -11.05 6.42 -1.15
CA ARG A 92 -9.86 7.04 -1.78
C ARG A 92 -8.81 5.99 -2.13
N MET A 93 -8.64 5.01 -1.26
CA MET A 93 -7.75 3.89 -1.54
C MET A 93 -8.27 3.04 -2.71
N GLU A 94 -9.57 2.77 -2.77
CA GLU A 94 -10.18 2.06 -3.91
C GLU A 94 -9.98 2.83 -5.23
N HIS A 95 -10.16 4.16 -5.21
CA HIS A 95 -9.85 5.02 -6.34
C HIS A 95 -8.37 4.89 -6.77
N THR A 96 -7.45 4.99 -5.81
CA THR A 96 -6.00 4.87 -6.07
C THR A 96 -5.64 3.53 -6.71
N LEU A 97 -6.23 2.42 -6.23
CA LEU A 97 -6.01 1.10 -6.83
C LEU A 97 -6.59 0.98 -8.25
N ALA A 98 -7.72 1.63 -8.52
CA ALA A 98 -8.29 1.70 -9.86
C ALA A 98 -7.37 2.50 -10.82
N VAL A 99 -6.81 3.63 -10.35
CA VAL A 99 -5.82 4.41 -11.10
C VAL A 99 -4.57 3.59 -11.39
N LEU A 100 -4.03 2.87 -10.39
CA LEU A 100 -2.88 1.99 -10.57
C LEU A 100 -3.14 0.91 -11.63
N ARG A 101 -4.34 0.34 -11.68
CA ARG A 101 -4.72 -0.63 -12.73
C ARG A 101 -4.60 -0.02 -14.13
N TYR A 102 -5.18 1.17 -14.35
CA TYR A 102 -5.09 1.83 -15.65
C TYR A 102 -3.66 2.28 -15.97
N ALA A 103 -2.92 2.78 -14.99
CA ALA A 103 -1.51 3.16 -15.17
C ALA A 103 -0.65 1.98 -15.64
N ARG A 104 -0.92 0.76 -15.15
CA ARG A 104 -0.24 -0.47 -15.60
C ARG A 104 -0.60 -0.84 -17.03
N GLU A 105 -1.87 -0.69 -17.42
CA GLU A 105 -2.30 -0.95 -18.80
C GLU A 105 -1.59 0.01 -19.76
N ILE A 106 -1.49 1.28 -19.40
CA ILE A 106 -0.77 2.30 -20.17
C ILE A 106 0.72 2.00 -20.22
N LEU A 107 1.36 1.69 -19.08
CA LEU A 107 2.77 1.33 -19.01
C LEU A 107 3.10 0.11 -19.89
N ALA A 108 2.21 -0.88 -19.95
CA ALA A 108 2.40 -2.05 -20.80
C ALA A 108 2.29 -1.74 -22.30
N ALA A 109 1.48 -0.74 -22.67
CA ALA A 109 1.29 -0.33 -24.06
C ALA A 109 2.37 0.66 -24.55
N GLU A 110 2.68 1.66 -23.74
CA GLU A 110 3.52 2.81 -24.10
C GLU A 110 4.97 2.68 -23.60
N GLY A 111 5.23 1.79 -22.65
CA GLY A 111 6.50 1.74 -21.92
C GLY A 111 6.68 2.90 -20.96
N GLY A 112 7.86 2.99 -20.35
CA GLY A 112 8.19 3.99 -19.33
C GLY A 112 8.94 3.38 -18.14
N ASP A 113 9.36 4.22 -17.20
CA ASP A 113 9.92 3.75 -15.95
C ASP A 113 8.81 3.22 -15.04
N ALA A 114 8.83 1.91 -14.80
CA ALA A 114 7.81 1.24 -14.00
C ALA A 114 7.78 1.73 -12.55
N GLN A 115 8.92 2.08 -11.96
CA GLN A 115 8.98 2.55 -10.57
C GLN A 115 8.32 3.92 -10.46
N VAL A 116 8.61 4.82 -11.40
CA VAL A 116 8.01 6.16 -11.46
C VAL A 116 6.51 6.07 -11.66
N VAL A 117 6.05 5.35 -12.68
CA VAL A 117 4.62 5.26 -13.02
C VAL A 117 3.80 4.65 -11.87
N VAL A 118 4.30 3.57 -11.27
CA VAL A 118 3.61 2.91 -10.15
C VAL A 118 3.60 3.77 -8.89
N ALA A 119 4.73 4.41 -8.56
CA ALA A 119 4.82 5.29 -7.40
C ALA A 119 3.92 6.52 -7.56
N ALA A 120 3.95 7.16 -8.73
CA ALA A 120 3.08 8.29 -9.05
C ALA A 120 1.60 7.92 -8.95
N ALA A 121 1.18 6.79 -9.54
CA ALA A 121 -0.21 6.35 -9.46
C ALA A 121 -0.67 6.07 -8.02
N LEU A 122 0.19 5.45 -7.19
CA LEU A 122 -0.13 5.14 -5.80
C LEU A 122 -0.17 6.37 -4.88
N LEU A 123 0.60 7.42 -5.21
CA LEU A 123 0.78 8.59 -4.36
C LEU A 123 0.09 9.85 -4.89
N HIS A 124 -0.55 9.83 -6.06
CA HIS A 124 -1.10 11.03 -6.71
C HIS A 124 -2.06 11.83 -5.80
N ASP A 125 -2.95 11.15 -5.08
CA ASP A 125 -3.95 11.78 -4.22
C ASP A 125 -3.51 11.89 -2.73
N ILE A 126 -2.25 11.58 -2.41
CA ILE A 126 -1.79 11.46 -1.01
C ILE A 126 -1.92 12.79 -0.23
N GLY A 127 -1.89 13.92 -0.93
CA GLY A 127 -2.02 15.27 -0.38
C GLY A 127 -3.42 15.62 0.13
N ILE A 128 -4.47 14.91 -0.30
CA ILE A 128 -5.86 15.32 -0.07
C ILE A 128 -6.25 15.39 1.41
N MET A 129 -5.72 14.49 2.25
CA MET A 129 -5.99 14.50 3.69
C MET A 129 -5.37 15.72 4.39
N GLN A 130 -4.17 16.12 3.96
CA GLN A 130 -3.50 17.31 4.51
C GLN A 130 -4.11 18.60 3.96
N ALA A 131 -4.53 18.60 2.69
CA ALA A 131 -5.24 19.72 2.10
C ALA A 131 -6.57 19.99 2.84
N GLU A 132 -7.35 18.95 3.10
CA GLU A 132 -8.60 19.05 3.86
C GLU A 132 -8.35 19.49 5.32
N SER A 133 -7.30 18.99 5.96
CA SER A 133 -6.96 19.38 7.33
C SER A 133 -6.47 20.81 7.46
N LYS A 134 -5.64 21.30 6.52
CA LYS A 134 -5.00 22.63 6.61
C LYS A 134 -5.84 23.74 6.00
N TYR A 135 -6.53 23.45 4.89
CA TYR A 135 -7.21 24.46 4.09
C TYR A 135 -8.73 24.27 4.03
N GLN A 136 -9.28 23.21 4.67
CA GLN A 136 -10.70 22.85 4.56
C GLN A 136 -11.18 22.71 3.11
N SER A 137 -10.24 22.37 2.20
CA SER A 137 -10.46 22.31 0.77
C SER A 137 -9.73 21.10 0.19
N SER A 138 -10.38 20.43 -0.75
CA SER A 138 -9.82 19.37 -1.58
C SER A 138 -9.53 19.87 -3.00
N GLU A 139 -9.30 21.17 -3.19
CA GLU A 139 -8.89 21.70 -4.49
C GLU A 139 -7.50 21.19 -4.90
N GLY A 140 -7.32 20.93 -6.20
CA GLY A 140 -6.09 20.34 -6.75
C GLY A 140 -4.82 21.13 -6.42
N CYS A 141 -4.89 22.47 -6.35
CA CYS A 141 -3.74 23.31 -6.03
C CYS A 141 -3.18 23.11 -4.61
N TYR A 142 -4.03 22.74 -3.64
CA TYR A 142 -3.58 22.42 -2.29
C TYR A 142 -3.11 20.97 -2.20
N GLN A 143 -3.72 20.08 -2.99
CA GLN A 143 -3.30 18.68 -3.04
C GLN A 143 -1.92 18.50 -3.65
N GLU A 144 -1.61 19.17 -4.76
CA GLU A 144 -0.27 19.16 -5.36
C GLU A 144 0.76 19.69 -4.37
N LYS A 145 0.47 20.84 -3.74
CA LYS A 145 1.37 21.49 -2.79
C LYS A 145 1.71 20.61 -1.58
N GLU A 146 0.73 19.91 -1.01
CA GLU A 146 0.95 19.05 0.15
C GLU A 146 1.38 17.62 -0.26
N GLY A 147 0.95 17.15 -1.43
CA GLY A 147 1.18 15.80 -1.95
C GLY A 147 2.64 15.54 -2.27
N SER A 148 3.32 16.47 -2.96
CA SER A 148 4.73 16.31 -3.33
C SER A 148 5.65 16.16 -2.12
N ALA A 149 5.39 16.91 -1.04
CA ALA A 149 6.16 16.82 0.20
C ALA A 149 5.99 15.45 0.89
N ILE A 150 4.74 14.95 0.96
CA ILE A 150 4.42 13.65 1.56
C ILE A 150 5.00 12.50 0.72
N ALA A 151 4.85 12.57 -0.60
CA ALA A 151 5.39 11.57 -1.52
C ALA A 151 6.91 11.47 -1.39
N ARG A 152 7.61 12.62 -1.35
CA ARG A 152 9.07 12.66 -1.13
C ARG A 152 9.48 12.05 0.21
N GLU A 153 8.74 12.34 1.29
CA GLU A 153 9.04 11.76 2.60
C GLU A 153 8.90 10.22 2.59
N ILE A 154 7.79 9.72 2.03
CA ILE A 154 7.52 8.28 1.94
C ILE A 154 8.61 7.58 1.12
N LEU A 155 8.91 8.08 -0.09
CA LEU A 155 9.86 7.43 -0.99
C LEU A 155 11.30 7.47 -0.45
N THR A 156 11.70 8.59 0.18
CA THR A 156 13.00 8.70 0.87
C THR A 156 13.13 7.64 1.97
N ARG A 157 12.09 7.49 2.82
CA ARG A 157 12.07 6.48 3.88
C ARG A 157 12.13 5.05 3.33
N LEU A 158 11.55 4.83 2.16
CA LEU A 158 11.59 3.53 1.50
C LEU A 158 12.93 3.23 0.79
N GLY A 159 13.84 4.20 0.72
CA GLY A 159 15.17 4.06 0.10
C GLY A 159 15.11 4.04 -1.43
N VAL A 160 14.15 4.77 -2.01
CA VAL A 160 14.03 4.94 -3.47
C VAL A 160 15.12 5.88 -3.98
N ASP A 161 15.57 5.68 -5.21
CA ASP A 161 16.58 6.53 -5.85
C ASP A 161 16.06 7.98 -6.01
N GLU A 162 16.92 8.97 -5.73
CA GLU A 162 16.55 10.38 -5.77
C GLU A 162 15.96 10.81 -7.13
N LYS A 163 16.42 10.21 -8.24
CA LYS A 163 15.87 10.54 -9.56
C LYS A 163 14.39 10.15 -9.69
N VAL A 164 14.03 8.99 -9.17
CA VAL A 164 12.64 8.51 -9.16
C VAL A 164 11.81 9.38 -8.22
N ILE A 165 12.39 9.80 -7.08
CA ILE A 165 11.72 10.70 -6.14
C ILE A 165 11.42 12.05 -6.80
N ASP A 166 12.39 12.62 -7.51
CA ASP A 166 12.24 13.89 -8.20
C ASP A 166 11.17 13.81 -9.30
N GLU A 167 11.12 12.75 -10.09
CA GLU A 167 10.09 12.57 -11.13
C GLU A 167 8.68 12.34 -10.55
N VAL A 168 8.57 11.71 -9.38
CA VAL A 168 7.26 11.44 -8.74
C VAL A 168 6.73 12.64 -7.96
N ALA A 169 7.63 13.48 -7.43
CA ALA A 169 7.28 14.61 -6.55
C ALA A 169 7.48 15.98 -7.21
N GLU A 170 7.53 16.05 -8.54
CA GLU A 170 7.50 17.29 -9.33
C GLU A 170 6.15 18.00 -9.23
#